data_AF-A0A5C5ZT79-F1
#
_entry.id   AF-A0A5C5ZT79-F1
#
_cell.length_a   1.000
_cell.length_b   1.000
_cell.length_c   1.000
_cell.angle_alpha   90.00
_cell.angle_beta   90.00
_cell.angle_gamma   90.00
#
_symmetry.space_group_name_H-M   'P 1'
#
loop_
_entity.id
_entity.type
_entity.pdbx_description
1 polymer ?
#
loop_
_entity_poly.entity_id
_entity_poly.type
_entity_poly.pdbx_seq_one_letter_code
_entity_poly.pdbx_strand_id
1 'polypeptide(L)'
;MTDATGLEAIEPNVDPEVLKAKTAEYVSLRTSIDMRIRQRAQIVAASIAVFGAMIVLSEYDSLAAQIVLIIYPVVAWLFAMRWEHLDSRIILISKYIYEYIESEVGSRTLGWYSYFLRQNTPARILPTVVSVYCLMIVQGAIAYLIACIELAESHIFPSGDGEFISRNPAVACGIFGFFTALNIVAFWKIGHLLSESIKRHESRGEIGGIR
;
A
#
# COMPACT_ATOMS: atom_id res chain seq x y z
N MET A 1 -1.52 40.82 -43.17
CA MET A 1 -1.60 39.61 -44.02
C MET A 1 -0.35 38.80 -43.72
N THR A 2 -0.44 37.96 -42.71
CA THR A 2 0.64 37.08 -42.27
C THR A 2 0.20 35.65 -42.54
N ASP A 3 1.09 34.95 -43.21
CA ASP A 3 1.01 33.64 -43.82
C ASP A 3 0.54 32.57 -42.81
N ALA A 4 -0.62 31.95 -43.07
CA ALA A 4 -1.23 30.92 -42.24
C ALA A 4 -1.08 29.51 -42.86
N THR A 5 -0.15 29.34 -43.78
CA THR A 5 0.05 28.11 -44.57
C THR A 5 1.43 27.53 -44.31
N GLY A 6 1.58 26.85 -43.16
CA GLY A 6 2.86 26.20 -42.82
C GLY A 6 2.81 25.17 -41.69
N LEU A 7 1.63 24.82 -41.17
CA LEU A 7 1.45 23.58 -40.41
C LEU A 7 0.89 22.53 -41.35
N GLU A 8 1.73 22.01 -42.25
CA GLU A 8 1.52 20.63 -42.69
C GLU A 8 1.54 19.78 -41.42
N ALA A 9 0.37 19.27 -41.04
CA ALA A 9 0.27 18.27 -40.01
C ALA A 9 1.22 17.14 -40.43
N ILE A 10 2.34 17.02 -39.73
CA ILE A 10 3.22 15.86 -39.85
C ILE A 10 2.38 14.72 -39.31
N GLU A 11 1.58 14.11 -40.18
CA GLU A 11 0.92 12.85 -39.88
C GLU A 11 2.07 11.87 -39.60
N PRO A 12 2.15 11.34 -38.38
CA PRO A 12 3.21 10.41 -38.06
C PRO A 12 3.04 9.23 -39.01
N ASN A 13 4.03 9.02 -39.90
CA ASN A 13 4.08 7.92 -40.87
C ASN A 13 4.32 6.60 -40.11
N VAL A 14 3.32 6.21 -39.32
CA VAL A 14 3.31 4.98 -38.54
C VAL A 14 2.60 3.94 -39.39
N ASP A 15 3.26 2.80 -39.56
CA ASP A 15 2.69 1.65 -40.25
C ASP A 15 1.32 1.30 -39.62
N PRO A 16 0.23 1.23 -40.41
CA PRO A 16 -1.11 0.93 -39.90
C PRO A 16 -1.16 -0.41 -39.14
N GLU A 17 -0.29 -1.38 -39.46
CA GLU A 17 -0.22 -2.65 -38.74
C GLU A 17 0.31 -2.46 -37.31
N VAL A 18 1.36 -1.64 -37.15
CA VAL A 18 1.94 -1.28 -35.84
C VAL A 18 0.92 -0.53 -35.00
N LEU A 19 0.21 0.43 -35.60
CA LEU A 19 -0.83 1.20 -34.91
C LEU A 19 -1.95 0.29 -34.39
N LYS A 20 -2.39 -0.69 -35.20
CA LYS A 20 -3.40 -1.67 -34.79
C LYS A 20 -2.93 -2.54 -33.63
N ALA A 21 -1.68 -3.02 -33.68
CA ALA A 21 -1.08 -3.83 -32.63
C ALA A 21 -0.99 -3.06 -31.30
N LYS A 22 -0.48 -1.81 -31.33
CA LYS A 22 -0.38 -0.93 -30.16
C LYS A 22 -1.73 -0.57 -29.56
N THR A 23 -2.74 -0.38 -30.41
CA THR A 23 -4.12 -0.14 -29.94
C THR A 23 -4.69 -1.35 -29.21
N ALA A 24 -4.47 -2.56 -29.72
CA ALA A 24 -4.90 -3.78 -29.06
C ALA A 24 -4.19 -4.00 -27.71
N GLU A 25 -2.87 -3.73 -27.68
CA GLU A 25 -2.07 -3.76 -26.45
C GLU A 25 -2.59 -2.76 -25.41
N TYR A 26 -2.85 -1.51 -25.82
CA TYR A 26 -3.41 -0.47 -24.97
C TYR A 26 -4.71 -0.92 -24.29
N VAL A 27 -5.65 -1.48 -25.07
CA VAL A 27 -6.94 -1.97 -24.56
C VAL A 27 -6.75 -3.11 -23.55
N SER A 28 -5.84 -4.04 -23.84
CA SER A 28 -5.48 -5.14 -22.93
C SER A 28 -4.90 -4.64 -21.59
N LEU A 29 -3.98 -3.68 -21.65
CA LEU A 29 -3.36 -3.10 -20.45
C LEU A 29 -4.36 -2.29 -19.62
N ARG A 30 -5.25 -1.54 -20.27
CA ARG A 30 -6.32 -0.79 -19.59
C ARG A 30 -7.29 -1.72 -18.87
N THR A 31 -7.70 -2.81 -19.53
CA THR A 31 -8.53 -3.86 -18.92
C THR A 31 -7.83 -4.49 -17.71
N SER A 32 -6.52 -4.67 -17.81
CA SER A 32 -5.68 -5.16 -16.70
C SER A 32 -5.64 -4.20 -15.52
N ILE A 33 -5.61 -2.88 -15.74
CA ILE A 33 -5.69 -1.87 -14.67
C ILE A 33 -7.08 -1.93 -14.01
N ASP A 34 -8.16 -1.94 -14.80
CA ASP A 34 -9.54 -1.98 -14.28
C ASP A 34 -9.78 -3.21 -13.40
N MET A 35 -9.28 -4.38 -13.81
CA MET A 35 -9.37 -5.60 -13.01
C MET A 35 -8.66 -5.45 -11.66
N ARG A 36 -7.49 -4.79 -11.62
CA ARG A 36 -6.74 -4.55 -10.37
C ARG A 36 -7.44 -3.53 -9.48
N ILE A 37 -8.09 -2.51 -10.04
CA ILE A 37 -8.91 -1.55 -9.28
C ILE A 37 -10.08 -2.29 -8.60
N ARG A 38 -10.75 -3.20 -9.33
CA ARG A 38 -11.80 -4.05 -8.73
C ARG A 38 -11.27 -4.92 -7.60
N GLN A 39 -10.08 -5.50 -7.76
CA GLN A 39 -9.43 -6.29 -6.70
C GLN A 39 -9.12 -5.45 -5.45
N ARG A 40 -8.76 -4.16 -5.60
CA ARG A 40 -8.60 -3.25 -4.45
C ARG A 40 -9.89 -3.09 -3.67
N ALA A 41 -11.01 -2.85 -4.36
CA ALA A 41 -12.31 -2.75 -3.72
C ALA A 41 -12.69 -4.03 -2.98
N GLN A 42 -12.40 -5.20 -3.55
CA GLN A 42 -12.62 -6.51 -2.91
C GLN A 42 -11.76 -6.68 -1.66
N ILE A 43 -10.50 -6.25 -1.68
CA ILE A 43 -9.60 -6.30 -0.51
C ILE A 43 -10.14 -5.45 0.63
N VAL A 44 -10.63 -4.24 0.34
CA VAL A 44 -11.23 -3.36 1.35
C VAL A 44 -12.51 -3.97 1.93
N ALA A 45 -13.38 -4.52 1.08
CA ALA A 45 -14.57 -5.21 1.55
C ALA A 45 -14.22 -6.42 2.43
N ALA A 46 -13.24 -7.21 2.02
CA ALA A 46 -12.76 -8.37 2.77
C ALA A 46 -12.11 -7.97 4.10
N SER A 47 -11.31 -6.91 4.13
CA SER A 47 -10.68 -6.45 5.36
C SER A 47 -11.71 -5.95 6.38
N ILE A 48 -12.74 -5.22 5.93
CA ILE A 48 -13.86 -4.79 6.79
C ILE A 48 -14.61 -6.02 7.33
N ALA A 49 -14.92 -6.99 6.48
CA ALA A 49 -15.63 -8.20 6.91
C ALA A 49 -14.84 -9.02 7.93
N VAL A 50 -13.54 -9.22 7.68
CA VAL A 50 -12.65 -9.95 8.60
C VAL A 50 -12.49 -9.21 9.92
N PHE A 51 -12.33 -7.89 9.88
CA PHE A 51 -12.25 -7.08 11.09
C PHE A 51 -13.53 -7.14 11.92
N GLY A 52 -14.70 -7.02 11.28
CA GLY A 52 -15.99 -7.18 11.96
C GLY A 52 -16.14 -8.56 12.59
N ALA A 53 -15.74 -9.63 11.89
CA ALA A 53 -15.76 -10.98 12.43
C ALA A 53 -14.83 -11.14 13.66
N MET A 54 -13.65 -10.53 13.61
CA MET A 54 -12.70 -10.54 14.72
C MET A 54 -13.23 -9.79 15.96
N ILE A 55 -13.94 -8.67 15.78
CA ILE A 55 -14.59 -7.97 16.89
C ILE A 55 -15.62 -8.87 17.56
N VAL A 56 -16.54 -9.45 16.78
CA VAL A 56 -17.58 -10.34 17.31
C VAL A 56 -16.97 -11.54 18.04
N LEU A 57 -15.89 -12.12 17.48
CA LEU A 57 -15.19 -13.24 18.11
C LEU A 57 -14.52 -12.84 19.44
N SER A 58 -14.02 -11.61 19.54
CA SER A 58 -13.39 -11.09 20.77
C SER A 58 -14.37 -10.87 21.92
N GLU A 59 -15.66 -10.67 21.62
CA GLU A 59 -16.70 -10.50 22.65
C GLU A 59 -17.17 -11.82 23.26
N TYR A 60 -16.92 -12.96 22.59
CA TYR A 60 -17.48 -14.25 23.00
C TYR A 60 -16.73 -14.92 24.16
N ASP A 61 -15.40 -14.84 24.15
CA ASP A 61 -14.53 -15.47 25.15
C ASP A 61 -13.22 -14.70 25.33
N SER A 62 -12.74 -14.64 26.56
CA SER A 62 -11.46 -14.03 26.95
C SER A 62 -10.26 -14.67 26.23
N LEU A 63 -10.28 -15.98 25.98
CA LEU A 63 -9.22 -16.65 25.24
C LEU A 63 -9.28 -16.31 23.74
N ALA A 64 -10.49 -16.23 23.19
CA ALA A 64 -10.71 -15.79 21.81
C ALA A 64 -10.24 -14.33 21.58
N ALA A 65 -10.49 -13.43 22.54
CA ALA A 65 -10.01 -12.05 22.50
C ALA A 65 -8.47 -11.97 22.42
N GLN A 66 -7.76 -12.80 23.19
CA GLN A 66 -6.29 -12.85 23.14
C GLN A 66 -5.78 -13.37 21.81
N ILE A 67 -6.42 -14.42 21.27
CA ILE A 67 -6.07 -14.96 19.96
C ILE A 67 -6.27 -13.90 18.87
N VAL A 68 -7.39 -13.17 18.91
CA VAL A 68 -7.68 -12.08 17.96
C VAL A 68 -6.60 -10.99 18.05
N LEU A 69 -6.16 -10.62 19.26
CA LEU A 69 -5.12 -9.61 19.46
C LEU A 69 -3.78 -10.00 18.81
N ILE A 70 -3.45 -11.30 18.79
CA ILE A 70 -2.24 -11.84 18.15
C ILE A 70 -2.41 -11.98 16.63
N ILE A 71 -3.56 -12.45 16.16
CA ILE A 71 -3.80 -12.75 14.73
C ILE A 71 -4.09 -11.47 13.93
N TYR A 72 -4.77 -10.49 14.52
CA TYR A 72 -5.20 -9.29 13.81
C TYR A 72 -4.04 -8.55 13.10
N PRO A 73 -2.89 -8.26 13.74
CA PRO A 73 -1.78 -7.59 13.06
C PRO A 73 -1.25 -8.36 11.85
N VAL A 74 -1.21 -9.69 11.94
CA VAL A 74 -0.74 -10.56 10.84
C VAL A 74 -1.70 -10.47 9.65
N VAL A 75 -3.00 -10.54 9.91
CA VAL A 75 -4.02 -10.46 8.87
C VAL A 75 -4.07 -9.07 8.24
N ALA A 76 -4.02 -8.02 9.07
CA ALA A 76 -3.94 -6.64 8.59
C ALA A 76 -2.71 -6.41 7.70
N TRP A 77 -1.56 -6.97 8.08
CA TRP A 77 -0.33 -6.91 7.30
C TRP A 77 -0.45 -7.61 5.94
N LEU A 78 -1.08 -8.79 5.88
CA LEU A 78 -1.34 -9.48 4.60
C LEU A 78 -2.21 -8.64 3.66
N PHE A 79 -3.27 -8.00 4.19
CA PHE A 79 -4.10 -7.10 3.40
C PHE A 79 -3.30 -5.88 2.90
N ALA A 80 -2.47 -5.28 3.77
CA ALA A 80 -1.62 -4.15 3.39
C ALA A 80 -0.62 -4.54 2.30
N MET A 81 0.08 -5.67 2.44
CA MET A 81 0.99 -6.19 1.41
C MET A 81 0.28 -6.43 0.08
N ARG A 82 -0.91 -7.02 0.12
CA ARG A 82 -1.68 -7.29 -1.08
C ARG A 82 -2.14 -5.99 -1.75
N TRP A 83 -2.57 -5.00 -0.98
CA TRP A 83 -2.93 -3.68 -1.45
C TRP A 83 -1.75 -3.00 -2.15
N GLU A 84 -0.60 -2.95 -1.49
CA GLU A 84 0.65 -2.34 -2.00
C GLU A 84 1.09 -2.98 -3.32
N HIS A 85 0.98 -4.32 -3.40
CA HIS A 85 1.30 -5.05 -4.62
C HIS A 85 0.41 -4.62 -5.80
N LEU A 86 -0.90 -4.51 -5.58
CA LEU A 86 -1.82 -4.05 -6.62
C LEU A 86 -1.57 -2.59 -7.00
N ASP A 87 -1.19 -1.75 -6.04
CA ASP A 87 -0.87 -0.35 -6.27
C ASP A 87 0.35 -0.17 -7.16
N SER A 88 1.45 -0.83 -6.77
CA SER A 88 2.69 -0.86 -7.53
C SER A 88 2.48 -1.36 -8.97
N ARG A 89 1.67 -2.40 -9.16
CA ARG A 89 1.38 -2.95 -10.50
C ARG A 89 0.58 -1.99 -11.36
N ILE A 90 -0.39 -1.27 -10.80
CA ILE A 90 -1.16 -0.27 -11.54
C ILE A 90 -0.24 0.87 -11.98
N ILE A 91 0.62 1.37 -11.08
CA ILE A 91 1.60 2.42 -11.40
C ILE A 91 2.53 1.98 -12.54
N LEU A 92 3.07 0.76 -12.47
CA LEU A 92 3.98 0.25 -13.48
C LEU A 92 3.32 0.13 -14.86
N ILE A 93 2.09 -0.38 -14.91
CA ILE A 93 1.35 -0.51 -16.18
C ILE A 93 1.01 0.87 -16.74
N SER A 94 0.55 1.81 -15.90
CA SER A 94 0.28 3.18 -16.32
C SER A 94 1.52 3.88 -16.87
N LYS A 95 2.68 3.67 -16.22
CA LYS A 95 3.96 4.18 -16.69
C LYS A 95 4.34 3.58 -18.05
N TYR A 96 4.17 2.28 -18.23
CA TYR A 96 4.44 1.60 -19.50
C TYR A 96 3.55 2.14 -20.65
N ILE A 97 2.24 2.29 -20.41
CA ILE A 97 1.31 2.86 -21.40
C ILE A 97 1.79 4.25 -21.85
N TYR A 98 2.19 5.09 -20.91
CA TYR A 98 2.69 6.43 -21.21
C TYR A 98 4.00 6.41 -22.01
N GLU A 99 4.99 5.65 -21.53
CA GLU A 99 6.35 5.66 -22.10
C GLU A 99 6.46 4.97 -23.46
N TYR A 100 5.66 3.93 -23.73
CA TYR A 100 5.85 3.05 -24.91
C TYR A 100 4.65 2.99 -25.85
N ILE A 101 3.48 3.51 -25.47
CA ILE A 101 2.29 3.50 -26.33
C ILE A 101 1.92 4.94 -26.70
N GLU A 102 1.67 5.80 -25.72
CA GLU A 102 1.26 7.19 -26.01
C GLU A 102 2.37 8.00 -26.71
N SER A 103 3.64 7.71 -26.39
CA SER A 103 4.81 8.33 -27.02
C SER A 103 4.95 7.96 -28.50
N GLU A 104 4.75 6.69 -28.86
CA GLU A 104 4.93 6.16 -30.21
C GLU A 104 3.73 6.47 -31.12
N VAL A 105 2.52 6.51 -30.57
CA VAL A 105 1.28 6.80 -31.32
C VAL A 105 1.12 8.31 -31.58
N GLY A 106 2.07 9.15 -31.13
CA GLY A 106 2.08 10.61 -31.38
C GLY A 106 0.95 11.36 -30.67
N SER A 107 0.23 10.69 -29.77
CA SER A 107 -1.04 11.13 -29.23
C SER A 107 -0.92 11.36 -27.73
N ARG A 108 -0.34 12.51 -27.35
CA ARG A 108 -0.55 13.11 -26.01
C ARG A 108 -2.04 13.35 -25.69
N THR A 109 -2.93 13.16 -26.66
CA THR A 109 -4.38 13.38 -26.59
C THR A 109 -5.17 12.21 -26.00
N LEU A 110 -4.59 11.02 -25.81
CA LEU A 110 -5.28 9.92 -25.11
C LEU A 110 -5.50 10.24 -23.62
N GLY A 111 -4.67 11.14 -23.07
CA GLY A 111 -4.90 11.80 -21.78
C GLY A 111 -4.86 10.88 -20.57
N TRP A 112 -4.49 9.60 -20.74
CA TRP A 112 -4.50 8.62 -19.67
C TRP A 112 -3.48 8.98 -18.60
N TYR A 113 -2.28 9.36 -19.00
CA TYR A 113 -1.24 9.79 -18.08
C TYR A 113 -1.62 11.07 -17.32
N SER A 114 -2.22 12.04 -18.00
CA SER A 114 -2.72 13.28 -17.39
C SER A 114 -3.82 12.99 -16.36
N TYR A 115 -4.75 12.08 -16.68
CA TYR A 115 -5.78 11.61 -15.75
C TYR A 115 -5.16 10.87 -14.55
N PHE A 116 -4.21 9.98 -14.81
CA PHE A 116 -3.53 9.17 -13.80
C PHE A 116 -2.72 10.04 -12.84
N LEU A 117 -1.92 10.99 -13.33
CA LEU A 117 -1.16 11.94 -12.50
C LEU A 117 -2.07 12.81 -11.62
N ARG A 118 -3.24 13.20 -12.14
CA ARG A 118 -4.23 13.98 -11.39
C ARG A 118 -4.87 13.20 -10.26
N GLN A 119 -5.02 11.88 -10.43
CA GLN A 119 -5.60 11.00 -9.40
C GLN A 119 -4.55 10.45 -8.41
N ASN A 120 -3.36 10.11 -8.92
CA ASN A 120 -2.29 9.42 -8.19
C ASN A 120 -1.05 10.30 -8.02
N THR A 121 -1.25 11.56 -7.67
CA THR A 121 -0.15 12.49 -7.38
C THR A 121 0.73 11.88 -6.27
N PRO A 122 2.06 11.84 -6.42
CA PRO A 122 2.98 11.12 -5.51
C PRO A 122 2.86 11.52 -4.03
N ALA A 123 2.27 12.69 -3.76
CA ALA A 123 1.90 13.16 -2.43
C ALA A 123 0.88 12.26 -1.69
N ARG A 124 0.18 11.33 -2.35
CA ARG A 124 -0.84 10.45 -1.72
C ARG A 124 -0.34 9.05 -1.32
N ILE A 125 0.68 8.51 -1.99
CA ILE A 125 1.11 7.11 -1.73
C ILE A 125 1.98 7.05 -0.47
N LEU A 126 2.92 7.99 -0.31
CA LEU A 126 3.79 8.09 0.85
C LEU A 126 3.03 8.20 2.20
N PRO A 127 2.02 9.08 2.36
CA PRO A 127 1.30 9.18 3.62
C PRO A 127 0.44 7.95 3.90
N THR A 128 0.03 7.16 2.90
CA THR A 128 -0.81 5.97 3.13
C THR A 128 0.02 4.83 3.70
N VAL A 129 1.21 4.59 3.14
CA VAL A 129 2.16 3.62 3.69
C VAL A 129 2.59 4.09 5.09
N VAL A 130 3.03 5.34 5.22
CA VAL A 130 3.43 5.90 6.52
C VAL A 130 2.27 5.86 7.54
N SER A 131 1.02 6.09 7.15
CA SER A 131 -0.11 6.04 8.08
C SER A 131 -0.42 4.62 8.54
N VAL A 132 -0.41 3.63 7.64
CA VAL A 132 -0.63 2.23 8.01
C VAL A 132 0.45 1.76 8.99
N TYR A 133 1.71 2.12 8.74
CA TYR A 133 2.80 1.79 9.65
C TYR A 133 2.73 2.55 10.99
N CYS A 134 2.38 3.84 10.99
CA CYS A 134 2.12 4.58 12.23
C CYS A 134 0.99 3.94 13.04
N LEU A 135 -0.08 3.50 12.39
CA LEU A 135 -1.17 2.78 13.05
C LEU A 135 -0.70 1.45 13.66
N MET A 136 0.16 0.69 12.96
CA MET A 136 0.75 -0.53 13.53
C MET A 136 1.64 -0.25 14.74
N ILE A 137 2.43 0.83 14.71
CA ILE A 137 3.27 1.24 15.86
C ILE A 137 2.40 1.66 17.04
N VAL A 138 1.38 2.49 16.81
CA VAL A 138 0.45 2.97 17.84
C VAL A 138 -0.32 1.80 18.45
N GLN A 139 -0.86 0.91 17.61
CA GLN A 139 -1.54 -0.28 18.09
C GLN A 139 -0.61 -1.19 18.88
N GLY A 140 0.65 -1.27 18.46
CA GLY A 140 1.69 -1.95 19.20
C GLY A 140 1.91 -1.38 20.61
N ALA A 141 2.03 -0.06 20.70
CA ALA A 141 2.19 0.63 21.97
C ALA A 141 0.98 0.46 22.90
N ILE A 142 -0.25 0.49 22.36
CA ILE A 142 -1.48 0.28 23.14
C ILE A 142 -1.53 -1.12 23.73
N ALA A 143 -1.26 -2.16 22.93
CA ALA A 143 -1.24 -3.53 23.42
C ALA A 143 -0.16 -3.74 24.50
N TYR A 144 1.01 -3.13 24.34
CA TYR A 144 2.06 -3.14 25.37
C TYR A 144 1.61 -2.46 26.67
N LEU A 145 0.90 -1.32 26.58
CA LEU A 145 0.37 -0.62 27.75
C LEU A 145 -0.67 -1.47 28.50
N ILE A 146 -1.58 -2.14 27.77
CA ILE A 146 -2.58 -3.04 28.37
C ILE A 146 -1.88 -4.17 29.13
N ALA A 147 -0.88 -4.81 28.51
CA ALA A 147 -0.11 -5.87 29.17
C ALA A 147 0.63 -5.37 30.43
N CYS A 148 1.15 -4.14 30.41
CA CYS A 148 1.77 -3.53 31.59
C CYS A 148 0.75 -3.27 32.71
N ILE A 149 -0.48 -2.86 32.38
CA ILE A 149 -1.55 -2.62 33.36
C ILE A 149 -1.96 -3.94 34.02
N GLU A 150 -2.19 -5.00 33.24
CA GLU A 150 -2.52 -6.33 33.78
C GLU A 150 -1.40 -6.86 34.70
N LEU A 151 -0.14 -6.65 34.32
CA LEU A 151 1.01 -7.00 35.17
C LEU A 151 1.01 -6.22 36.48
N ALA A 152 0.71 -4.91 36.44
CA ALA A 152 0.69 -4.07 37.62
C ALA A 152 -0.44 -4.48 38.59
N GLU A 153 -1.64 -4.77 38.08
CA GLU A 153 -2.76 -5.25 38.90
C GLU A 153 -2.43 -6.56 39.61
N SER A 154 -1.76 -7.50 38.92
CA SER A 154 -1.36 -8.79 39.50
C SER A 154 -0.39 -8.67 40.68
N HIS A 155 0.39 -7.58 40.75
CA HIS A 155 1.31 -7.31 41.85
C HIS A 155 0.64 -6.60 43.05
N ILE A 156 -0.45 -5.86 42.82
CA ILE A 156 -1.12 -5.07 43.86
C ILE A 156 -2.15 -5.92 44.61
N PHE A 157 -2.82 -6.86 43.94
CA PHE A 157 -3.83 -7.74 44.54
C PHE A 157 -3.46 -9.22 44.33
N PRO A 158 -2.65 -9.81 45.22
CA PRO A 158 -2.43 -11.26 45.19
C PRO A 158 -3.72 -11.96 45.65
N SER A 159 -4.56 -12.40 44.70
CA SER A 159 -5.70 -13.25 45.02
C SER A 159 -5.19 -14.60 45.54
N GLY A 160 -5.66 -15.00 46.73
CA GLY A 160 -5.20 -16.18 47.46
C GLY A 160 -5.63 -17.54 46.90
N ASP A 161 -6.23 -17.58 45.71
CA ASP A 161 -6.92 -18.77 45.21
C ASP A 161 -6.18 -19.30 43.97
N GLY A 162 -5.50 -20.43 44.16
CA GLY A 162 -4.43 -20.96 43.31
C GLY A 162 -4.79 -21.53 41.93
N GLU A 163 -5.70 -20.92 41.19
CA GLU A 163 -5.83 -21.18 39.73
C GLU A 163 -4.99 -20.19 38.93
N PHE A 164 -3.69 -20.19 39.24
CA PHE A 164 -2.65 -19.44 38.53
C PHE A 164 -2.30 -20.18 37.21
N ILE A 165 -3.28 -20.37 36.32
CA ILE A 165 -3.01 -20.91 34.99
C ILE A 165 -2.31 -19.82 34.16
N SER A 166 -0.99 -19.85 34.21
CA SER A 166 -0.05 -19.74 33.08
C SER A 166 -0.17 -18.58 32.09
N ARG A 167 -0.76 -17.43 32.43
CA ARG A 167 -0.50 -16.20 31.66
C ARG A 167 0.81 -15.62 32.15
N ASN A 168 1.91 -16.05 31.55
CA ASN A 168 3.23 -15.52 31.86
C ASN A 168 3.42 -14.21 31.05
N PRO A 169 3.21 -13.03 31.65
CA PRO A 169 3.19 -11.75 30.94
C PRO A 169 4.53 -11.44 30.26
N ALA A 170 5.62 -12.06 30.74
CA ALA A 170 6.93 -12.01 30.10
C ALA A 170 6.93 -12.58 28.67
N VAL A 171 6.13 -13.61 28.39
CA VAL A 171 6.03 -14.22 27.05
C VAL A 171 5.25 -13.29 26.11
N ALA A 172 4.17 -12.68 26.60
CA ALA A 172 3.44 -11.66 25.85
C ALA A 172 4.34 -10.47 25.50
N CYS A 173 5.07 -9.92 26.47
CA CYS A 173 6.05 -8.84 26.25
C CYS A 173 7.19 -9.25 25.28
N GLY A 174 7.71 -10.47 25.38
CA GLY A 174 8.79 -10.95 24.51
C GLY A 174 8.38 -11.09 23.05
N ILE A 175 7.20 -11.68 22.79
CA ILE A 175 6.64 -11.80 21.43
C ILE A 175 6.36 -10.40 20.87
N PHE A 176 5.84 -9.49 21.69
CA PHE A 176 5.51 -8.13 21.27
C PHE A 176 6.75 -7.28 20.94
N GLY A 177 7.79 -7.36 21.77
CA GLY A 177 9.07 -6.69 21.53
C GLY A 177 9.74 -7.16 20.23
N PHE A 178 9.66 -8.45 19.94
CA PHE A 178 10.19 -9.03 18.71
C PHE A 178 9.48 -8.50 17.46
N PHE A 179 8.15 -8.47 17.45
CA PHE A 179 7.39 -7.90 16.31
C PHE A 179 7.64 -6.39 16.15
N THR A 180 7.76 -5.65 17.24
CA THR A 180 8.07 -4.22 17.18
C THR A 180 9.46 -3.97 16.58
N ALA A 181 10.47 -4.73 16.99
CA ALA A 181 11.82 -4.64 16.43
C ALA A 181 11.87 -5.02 14.94
N LEU A 182 11.17 -6.07 14.52
CA LEU A 182 11.05 -6.47 13.12
C LEU A 182 10.41 -5.37 12.25
N ASN A 183 9.36 -4.72 12.76
CA ASN A 183 8.71 -3.61 12.07
C ASN A 183 9.64 -2.38 11.95
N ILE A 184 10.43 -2.07 12.98
CA ILE A 184 11.42 -0.97 12.93
C ILE A 184 12.51 -1.25 11.88
N VAL A 185 13.04 -2.49 11.83
CA VAL A 185 14.07 -2.86 10.84
C VAL A 185 13.51 -2.84 9.42
N ALA A 186 12.28 -3.33 9.22
CA ALA A 186 11.59 -3.25 7.94
C ALA A 186 11.39 -1.79 7.50
N PHE A 187 10.99 -0.91 8.43
CA PHE A 187 10.85 0.53 8.18
C PHE A 187 12.16 1.19 7.75
N TRP A 188 13.26 0.92 8.47
CA TRP A 188 14.57 1.48 8.12
C TRP A 188 14.99 1.06 6.70
N LYS A 189 14.76 -0.20 6.33
CA LYS A 189 15.13 -0.72 5.01
C LYS A 189 14.25 -0.17 3.88
N ILE A 190 12.94 -0.04 4.10
CA ILE A 190 12.02 0.55 3.13
C ILE A 190 12.33 2.05 2.93
N GLY A 191 12.55 2.80 4.03
CA GLY A 191 12.94 4.20 3.98
C GLY A 191 14.26 4.43 3.22
N HIS A 192 15.24 3.55 3.43
CA HIS A 192 16.51 3.58 2.70
C HIS A 192 16.31 3.36 1.20
N LEU A 193 15.54 2.33 0.81
CA LEU A 193 15.26 2.04 -0.61
C LEU A 193 14.50 3.17 -1.31
N LEU A 194 13.55 3.80 -0.61
CA LEU A 194 12.82 4.96 -1.11
C LEU A 194 13.72 6.18 -1.27
N SER A 195 14.58 6.45 -0.29
CA SER A 195 15.56 7.54 -0.37
C SER A 195 16.49 7.38 -1.57
N GLU A 196 16.97 6.16 -1.82
CA GLU A 196 17.77 5.86 -3.01
C GLU A 196 16.98 6.06 -4.31
N SER A 197 15.71 5.63 -4.35
CA SER A 197 14.88 5.79 -5.54
C SER A 197 14.66 7.25 -5.89
N ILE A 198 14.42 8.11 -4.89
CA ILE A 198 14.25 9.56 -5.08
C ILE A 198 15.54 10.17 -5.62
N LYS A 199 16.69 9.86 -5.02
CA LYS A 199 18.00 10.33 -5.49
C LYS A 199 18.30 9.88 -6.93
N ARG A 200 17.88 8.67 -7.31
CA ARG A 200 18.03 8.18 -8.70
C ARG A 200 17.17 8.93 -9.71
N HIS A 201 15.95 9.34 -9.34
CA HIS A 201 15.12 10.18 -10.22
C HIS A 201 15.62 11.63 -10.30
N GLU A 202 16.13 12.18 -9.20
CA GLU A 202 16.71 13.52 -9.16
C GLU A 202 17.98 13.63 -10.02
N SER A 203 18.88 12.64 -9.91
CA SER A 203 20.10 12.55 -10.73
C SER A 203 19.87 12.32 -12.22
N ARG A 204 18.68 11.84 -12.63
CA ARG A 204 18.31 11.68 -14.05
C ARG A 204 17.74 12.95 -14.68
N GLY A 205 17.56 14.03 -13.93
CA GLY A 205 17.00 15.28 -14.46
C GLY A 205 15.51 15.21 -14.82
N GLU A 206 14.82 14.11 -14.53
CA GLU A 206 13.41 13.88 -14.88
C GLU A 206 12.44 14.81 -14.12
N ILE A 207 12.88 15.41 -13.01
CA ILE A 207 12.04 16.27 -12.14
C ILE A 207 12.15 17.76 -12.54
N GLY A 208 13.17 18.15 -13.31
CA GLY A 208 13.44 19.56 -13.68
C GLY A 208 12.65 20.11 -14.88
N GLY A 209 11.86 19.27 -15.57
CA GLY A 209 11.20 19.63 -16.83
C GLY A 209 9.76 20.15 -16.70
N ILE A 210 9.20 20.24 -15.49
CA ILE A 210 7.85 20.79 -15.25
C ILE A 210 8.01 22.23 -14.76
N ARG A 211 8.18 23.17 -15.69
CA ARG A 211 7.96 24.60 -15.47
C ARG A 211 6.85 25.07 -16.40
#